data_AF-A0A371FVI5-F1
#
_entry.id   AF-A0A371FVI5-F1
#
_cell.length_a   1.000
_cell.length_b   1.000
_cell.length_c   1.000
_cell.angle_alpha   90.00
_cell.angle_beta   90.00
_cell.angle_gamma   90.00
#
_symmetry.space_group_name_H-M   'P 1'
#
loop_
_entity.id
_entity.type
_entity.pdbx_description
1 polymer ?
#
loop_
_entity_poly.entity_id
_entity_poly.type
_entity_poly.pdbx_seq_one_letter_code
_entity_poly.pdbx_strand_id
1 'polypeptide(L)'
;MQKIPYASTVESLMYAQVCTRLDIAFLVGVLDKYLSDPRMHHGKEIKCMMLYLKRTKWSMLTYQKFEELDIIGYFDSDFAQSKDNKHSTFRYVYMLAGEAISWKYAKQTIIAPSMLVVEFSLCYIQRVWIDLTKD
;
A
#
# COMPACT_ATOMS: atom_id res chain seq x y z
N MET A 1 4.84 7.46 -30.45
CA MET A 1 4.43 6.84 -29.17
C MET A 1 3.85 7.94 -28.31
N GLN A 2 2.56 7.91 -27.97
CA GLN A 2 1.97 8.91 -27.08
C GLN A 2 2.75 8.91 -25.76
N LYS A 3 3.22 10.08 -25.31
CA LYS A 3 3.82 10.22 -23.97
C LYS A 3 2.72 9.95 -22.97
N ILE A 4 2.66 8.73 -22.43
CA ILE A 4 1.75 8.43 -21.33
C ILE A 4 2.14 9.37 -20.18
N PRO A 5 1.20 10.19 -19.66
CA PRO A 5 1.51 11.11 -18.59
C PRO A 5 1.88 10.32 -17.32
N TYR A 6 2.93 10.78 -16.64
CA TYR A 6 3.47 10.15 -15.43
C TYR A 6 2.38 9.89 -14.39
N ALA A 7 1.53 10.90 -14.14
CA ALA A 7 0.45 10.82 -13.17
C ALA A 7 -0.54 9.67 -13.45
N SER A 8 -1.04 9.57 -14.69
CA SER A 8 -1.96 8.49 -15.09
C SER A 8 -1.33 7.09 -14.91
N THR A 9 -0.02 6.99 -15.12
CA THR A 9 0.70 5.75 -14.89
C THR A 9 0.76 5.38 -13.41
N VAL A 10 1.08 6.35 -12.56
CA VAL A 10 1.13 6.16 -11.10
C VAL A 10 -0.26 5.79 -10.56
N GLU A 11 -1.32 6.44 -11.03
CA GLU A 11 -2.71 6.12 -10.65
C GLU A 11 -3.09 4.68 -11.06
N SER A 12 -2.68 4.25 -12.26
CA SER A 12 -2.92 2.87 -12.70
C SER A 12 -2.18 1.85 -11.82
N LEU A 13 -0.96 2.18 -11.40
CA LEU A 13 -0.19 1.37 -10.46
C LEU A 13 -0.79 1.40 -9.05
N MET A 14 -1.39 2.52 -8.64
CA MET A 14 -2.15 2.62 -7.39
C MET A 14 -3.34 1.67 -7.38
N TYR A 15 -4.07 1.55 -8.49
CA TYR A 15 -5.14 0.58 -8.61
C TYR A 15 -4.60 -0.86 -8.50
N ALA A 16 -3.53 -1.18 -9.22
CA ALA A 16 -2.91 -2.50 -9.19
C ALA A 16 -2.45 -2.91 -7.78
N GLN A 17 -1.84 -2.00 -7.01
CA GLN A 17 -1.39 -2.31 -5.65
C GLN A 17 -2.56 -2.62 -4.70
N VAL A 18 -3.69 -1.92 -4.81
CA VAL A 18 -4.83 -2.10 -3.91
C VAL A 18 -5.56 -3.39 -4.23
N CYS A 19 -5.73 -3.70 -5.51
CA CYS A 19 -6.56 -4.84 -5.93
C CYS A 19 -5.81 -6.17 -6.02
N THR A 20 -4.51 -6.16 -6.33
CA THR A 20 -3.82 -7.40 -6.75
C THR A 20 -2.40 -7.58 -6.21
N ARG A 21 -1.66 -6.49 -5.94
CA ARG A 21 -0.20 -6.56 -5.78
C ARG A 21 0.33 -5.67 -4.65
N LEU A 22 0.21 -6.14 -3.40
CA LEU A 22 0.76 -5.42 -2.24
C LEU A 22 2.28 -5.19 -2.33
N ASP A 23 3.01 -6.07 -3.01
CA ASP A 23 4.47 -6.04 -3.12
C ASP A 23 5.01 -4.78 -3.80
N ILE A 24 4.21 -4.11 -4.63
CA ILE A 24 4.60 -2.82 -5.26
C ILE A 24 4.19 -1.60 -4.42
N ALA A 25 3.46 -1.78 -3.32
CA ALA A 25 2.75 -0.68 -2.65
C ALA A 25 3.68 0.40 -2.08
N PHE A 26 4.80 -0.02 -1.50
CA PHE A 26 5.83 0.90 -1.01
C PHE A 26 6.35 1.80 -2.13
N LEU A 27 6.75 1.21 -3.26
CA LEU A 27 7.35 1.94 -4.36
C LEU A 27 6.35 2.88 -5.03
N VAL A 28 5.07 2.49 -5.13
CA VAL A 28 4.00 3.39 -5.60
C VAL A 28 3.83 4.58 -4.66
N GLY A 29 3.84 4.38 -3.34
CA GLY A 29 3.73 5.47 -2.36
C GLY A 29 4.92 6.44 -2.36
N VAL A 30 6.09 6.01 -2.83
CA VAL A 30 7.25 6.87 -3.11
C VAL A 30 7.02 7.69 -4.38
N LEU A 31 6.61 7.05 -5.47
CA LEU A 31 6.40 7.70 -6.78
C LEU A 31 5.26 8.73 -6.76
N ASP A 32 4.24 8.49 -5.94
CA ASP A 32 3.11 9.40 -5.67
C ASP A 32 3.56 10.78 -5.17
N LYS A 33 4.69 10.87 -4.45
CA LYS A 33 5.23 12.15 -3.97
C LYS A 33 5.64 13.09 -5.11
N TYR A 34 5.92 12.55 -6.28
CA TYR A 34 6.51 13.28 -7.40
C TYR A 34 5.55 13.43 -8.59
N LEU A 35 4.23 13.38 -8.32
CA LEU A 35 3.20 13.59 -9.35
C LEU A 35 3.30 14.96 -10.02
N SER A 36 3.60 16.01 -9.25
CA SER A 36 3.67 17.39 -9.75
C SER A 36 4.97 17.73 -10.49
N ASP A 37 6.07 17.07 -10.15
CA ASP A 37 7.39 17.30 -10.77
C ASP A 37 8.18 15.98 -10.91
N PRO A 38 7.85 15.16 -11.94
CA PRO A 38 8.53 13.90 -12.17
C PRO A 38 9.89 14.09 -12.83
N ARG A 39 10.94 13.69 -12.13
CA ARG A 39 12.32 13.64 -12.64
C ARG A 39 12.59 12.37 -13.46
N MET A 40 13.65 12.42 -14.27
CA MET A 40 14.11 11.32 -15.14
C MET A 40 14.25 9.96 -14.43
N HIS A 41 14.70 9.94 -13.17
CA HIS A 41 14.87 8.70 -12.41
C HIS A 41 13.52 8.05 -12.05
N HIS A 42 12.50 8.85 -11.69
CA HIS A 42 11.13 8.38 -11.46
C HIS A 42 10.53 7.66 -12.65
N GLY A 43 10.78 8.16 -13.87
CA GLY A 43 10.36 7.47 -15.09
C GLY A 43 11.04 6.10 -15.27
N LYS A 44 12.30 5.97 -14.86
CA LYS A 44 13.04 4.68 -14.91
C LYS A 44 12.51 3.69 -13.87
N GLU A 45 12.19 4.17 -12.67
CA GLU A 45 11.60 3.37 -11.58
C GLU A 45 10.23 2.80 -11.98
N ILE A 46 9.35 3.64 -12.55
CA ILE A 46 8.06 3.22 -13.11
C ILE A 46 8.24 2.15 -14.18
N LYS A 47 9.18 2.36 -15.11
CA LYS A 47 9.45 1.39 -16.17
C LYS A 47 9.90 0.04 -15.61
N CYS A 48 10.73 0.05 -14.56
CA CYS A 48 11.14 -1.16 -13.86
C CYS A 48 9.94 -1.87 -13.22
N MET A 49 9.06 -1.12 -12.55
CA MET A 49 7.85 -1.66 -11.94
C MET A 49 6.91 -2.29 -12.98
N MET A 50 6.71 -1.65 -14.13
CA MET A 50 5.94 -2.23 -15.23
C MET A 50 6.56 -3.54 -15.76
N LEU A 51 7.88 -3.59 -15.91
CA LEU A 51 8.57 -4.81 -16.33
C LEU A 51 8.43 -5.92 -15.29
N TYR A 52 8.48 -5.58 -14.02
CA TYR A 52 8.25 -6.49 -12.92
C TYR A 52 6.83 -7.08 -12.97
N LEU A 53 5.80 -6.24 -13.11
CA LEU A 53 4.42 -6.68 -13.28
C LEU A 53 4.23 -7.55 -14.52
N LYS A 54 4.86 -7.18 -15.65
CA LYS A 54 4.83 -7.98 -16.87
C LYS A 54 5.45 -9.37 -16.67
N ARG A 55 6.54 -9.46 -15.92
CA ARG A 55 7.25 -10.72 -15.64
C ARG A 55 6.48 -11.61 -14.67
N THR A 56 5.75 -11.00 -13.74
CA THR A 56 5.01 -11.68 -12.67
C THR A 56 3.50 -11.70 -12.93
N LYS A 57 3.06 -11.52 -14.18
CA LYS A 57 1.64 -11.45 -14.55
C LYS A 57 0.85 -12.73 -14.28
N TRP A 58 1.55 -13.86 -14.16
CA TRP A 58 0.96 -15.17 -13.88
C TRP A 58 1.03 -15.55 -12.39
N SER A 59 1.64 -14.70 -11.55
CA SER A 59 1.65 -14.89 -10.11
C SER A 59 0.30 -14.43 -9.56
N MET A 60 -0.42 -15.33 -8.87
CA MET A 60 -1.70 -15.06 -8.23
C MET A 60 -1.73 -15.62 -6.82
N LEU A 61 -2.57 -15.04 -5.96
CA LEU A 61 -2.88 -15.61 -4.65
C LEU A 61 -3.76 -16.84 -4.84
N THR A 62 -3.43 -17.92 -4.14
CA THR A 62 -4.17 -19.18 -4.20
C THR A 62 -4.72 -19.49 -2.83
N TYR A 63 -6.04 -19.33 -2.67
CA TYR A 63 -6.71 -19.72 -1.44
C TYR A 63 -6.95 -21.22 -1.43
N GLN A 64 -6.51 -21.89 -0.39
CA GLN A 64 -6.90 -23.26 -0.11
C GLN A 64 -8.08 -23.26 0.86
N LYS A 65 -8.91 -24.31 0.80
CA LYS A 65 -10.00 -24.48 1.76
C LYS A 65 -9.40 -24.88 3.10
N PHE A 66 -9.64 -24.07 4.13
CA PHE A 66 -9.31 -24.39 5.51
C PHE A 66 -10.60 -24.57 6.32
N GLU A 67 -10.56 -25.47 7.30
CA GLU A 67 -11.70 -25.74 8.18
C GLU A 67 -11.88 -24.64 9.24
N GLU A 68 -10.78 -24.05 9.70
CA GLU A 68 -10.76 -22.90 10.59
C GLU A 68 -10.40 -21.63 9.80
N LEU A 69 -11.33 -20.68 9.76
CA LEU A 69 -11.18 -19.40 9.08
C LEU A 69 -10.80 -18.32 10.10
N ASP A 70 -9.55 -18.33 10.53
CA ASP A 70 -9.02 -17.27 11.37
C ASP A 70 -8.50 -16.10 10.53
N ILE A 71 -8.95 -14.90 10.90
CA ILE A 71 -8.46 -13.64 10.35
C ILE A 71 -7.35 -13.11 11.27
N ILE A 72 -6.13 -13.05 10.75
CA ILE A 72 -4.97 -12.50 11.44
C ILE A 72 -4.60 -11.17 10.80
N GLY A 73 -4.59 -10.10 11.60
CA GLY A 73 -4.16 -8.77 11.16
C GLY A 73 -2.75 -8.46 11.63
N TYR A 74 -1.87 -8.12 10.70
CA TYR A 74 -0.56 -7.53 10.97
C TYR A 74 -0.62 -6.04 10.72
N PHE A 75 0.01 -5.29 11.62
CA PHE A 75 0.02 -3.85 11.58
C PHE A 75 1.43 -3.33 11.87
N ASP A 76 1.83 -2.33 11.09
CA ASP A 76 3.12 -1.67 11.21
C ASP A 76 2.97 -0.17 10.95
N SER A 77 3.74 0.63 11.67
CA SER A 77 3.77 2.07 11.46
C SER A 77 5.11 2.70 11.78
N ASP A 78 5.50 3.62 10.90
CA ASP A 78 6.73 4.38 11.01
C ASP A 78 6.44 5.81 11.41
N PHE A 79 7.02 6.26 12.52
CA PHE A 79 6.96 7.65 12.98
C PHE A 79 8.08 8.49 12.35
N ALA A 80 7.70 9.60 11.69
CA ALA A 80 8.61 10.67 11.25
C ALA A 80 9.86 10.23 10.43
N GLN A 81 9.80 9.10 9.73
CA GLN A 81 10.94 8.55 8.97
C GLN A 81 11.31 9.38 7.72
N SER A 82 10.39 10.25 7.28
CA SER A 82 10.54 11.09 6.09
C SER A 82 11.12 12.46 6.45
N LYS A 83 12.33 12.76 5.95
CA LYS A 83 13.03 14.04 6.16
C LYS A 83 12.27 15.26 5.60
N ASP A 84 11.51 15.05 4.53
CA ASP A 84 10.85 16.13 3.79
C ASP A 84 9.47 16.48 4.36
N ASN A 85 8.82 15.54 5.03
CA ASN A 85 7.49 15.73 5.60
C ASN A 85 7.36 14.83 6.84
N LYS A 86 7.11 15.39 8.02
CA LYS A 86 6.99 14.67 9.31
C LYS A 86 5.75 13.74 9.38
N HIS A 87 5.17 13.39 8.25
CA HIS A 87 4.04 12.49 8.15
C HIS A 87 4.51 11.05 8.40
N SER A 88 3.84 10.40 9.34
CA SER A 88 4.01 8.98 9.61
C SER A 88 3.44 8.15 8.46
N THR A 89 3.98 6.95 8.26
CA THR A 89 3.46 6.00 7.28
C THR A 89 2.94 4.79 8.00
N PHE A 90 1.89 4.18 7.46
CA PHE A 90 1.34 2.98 8.04
C PHE A 90 1.07 1.91 7.01
N ARG A 91 1.11 0.68 7.51
CA ARG A 91 0.81 -0.51 6.75
C ARG A 91 -0.01 -1.47 7.57
N TYR A 92 -0.95 -2.13 6.92
CA TYR A 92 -1.58 -3.31 7.48
C TYR A 92 -1.72 -4.40 6.42
N VAL A 93 -1.78 -5.65 6.89
CA VAL A 93 -2.11 -6.82 6.08
C VAL A 93 -3.00 -7.72 6.92
N TYR A 94 -4.19 -8.01 6.41
CA TYR A 94 -5.06 -9.05 6.92
C TYR A 94 -4.83 -10.32 6.14
N MET A 95 -4.63 -11.41 6.86
CA MET A 95 -4.45 -12.75 6.33
C MET A 95 -5.63 -13.61 6.78
N LEU A 96 -6.17 -14.38 5.86
CA LEU A 96 -7.16 -15.42 6.11
C LEU A 96 -6.53 -16.75 5.75
N ALA A 97 -6.45 -17.65 6.73
CA ALA A 97 -5.93 -19.00 6.52
C ALA A 97 -4.55 -19.04 5.83
N GLY A 98 -3.66 -18.14 6.24
CA GLY A 98 -2.29 -18.04 5.72
C GLY A 98 -2.14 -17.19 4.44
N GLU A 99 -3.22 -16.69 3.86
CA GLU A 99 -3.20 -15.91 2.61
C GLU A 99 -3.71 -14.47 2.82
N ALA A 100 -3.05 -13.48 2.19
CA ALA A 100 -3.47 -12.08 2.33
C ALA A 100 -4.82 -11.81 1.66
N ILE A 101 -5.76 -11.18 2.38
CA ILE A 101 -7.11 -10.84 1.87
C ILE A 101 -7.34 -9.34 1.73
N SER A 102 -6.67 -8.54 2.55
CA SER A 102 -6.81 -7.09 2.54
C SER A 102 -5.53 -6.47 3.06
N TRP A 103 -5.13 -5.35 2.47
CA TRP A 103 -3.92 -4.67 2.86
C TRP A 103 -3.98 -3.20 2.46
N LYS A 104 -3.09 -2.42 3.07
CA LYS A 104 -2.90 -1.02 2.68
C LYS A 104 -1.51 -0.58 3.07
N TYR A 105 -0.95 0.29 2.23
CA TYR A 105 0.20 1.12 2.56
C TYR A 105 -0.22 2.56 2.29
N ALA A 106 -0.20 3.40 3.32
CA ALA A 106 -0.64 4.79 3.17
C ALA A 106 0.12 5.70 4.14
N LYS A 107 0.32 6.95 3.71
CA LYS A 107 0.78 8.00 4.61
C LYS A 107 -0.39 8.41 5.51
N GLN A 108 -0.11 8.68 6.78
CA GLN A 108 -1.08 9.32 7.65
C GLN A 108 -1.30 10.76 7.23
N THR A 109 -2.56 11.15 7.10
CA THR A 109 -2.95 12.55 6.86
C THR A 109 -2.63 13.41 8.07
N ILE A 110 -2.67 12.83 9.27
CA ILE A 110 -2.42 13.52 10.55
C ILE A 110 -0.91 13.47 10.86
N ILE A 111 -0.34 14.62 11.20
CA ILE A 111 1.01 14.69 11.79
C ILE A 111 0.87 14.25 13.25
N ALA A 112 1.27 13.02 13.54
CA ALA A 112 1.27 12.53 14.90
C ALA A 112 2.39 13.21 15.71
N PRO A 113 2.18 13.53 17.00
CA PRO A 113 3.21 14.05 17.89
C PRO A 113 4.12 12.97 18.48
N SER A 114 3.72 11.69 18.42
CA SER A 114 4.48 10.55 18.96
C SER A 114 4.08 9.22 18.29
N MET A 115 4.92 8.20 18.44
CA MET A 115 4.64 6.83 17.95
C MET A 115 3.34 6.25 18.52
N LEU A 116 3.04 6.50 19.81
CA LEU A 116 1.80 6.04 20.44
C LEU A 116 0.54 6.58 19.75
N VAL A 117 0.56 7.84 19.31
CA VAL A 117 -0.58 8.44 18.61
C VAL A 117 -0.74 7.85 17.20
N VAL A 118 0.37 7.49 16.55
CA VAL A 118 0.34 6.79 15.26
C VAL A 118 -0.36 5.44 15.41
N GLU A 119 0.09 4.62 16.37
CA GLU A 119 -0.48 3.30 16.64
C GLU A 119 -1.95 3.38 17.04
N PHE A 120 -2.31 4.32 17.92
CA PHE A 120 -3.69 4.52 18.35
C PHE A 120 -4.61 4.91 17.19
N SER A 121 -4.18 5.84 16.34
CA SER A 121 -4.95 6.25 15.16
C SER A 121 -5.20 5.09 14.20
N LEU A 122 -4.27 4.16 14.11
CA LEU A 122 -4.38 2.97 13.28
C LEU A 122 -5.32 1.91 13.83
N CYS A 123 -5.23 1.64 15.14
CA CYS A 123 -6.18 0.79 15.83
C CYS A 123 -7.61 1.32 15.64
N TYR A 124 -7.79 2.64 15.69
CA TYR A 124 -9.09 3.27 15.45
C TYR A 124 -9.61 3.09 14.02
N ILE A 125 -8.79 3.38 12.99
CA ILE A 125 -9.16 3.21 11.58
C ILE A 125 -9.50 1.73 11.28
N GLN A 126 -8.78 0.80 11.90
CA GLN A 126 -9.04 -0.63 11.80
C GLN A 126 -10.38 -1.02 12.41
N ARG A 127 -10.69 -0.54 13.63
CA ARG A 127 -11.93 -0.86 14.32
C ARG A 127 -13.13 -0.48 13.47
N VAL A 128 -13.10 0.74 12.93
CA VAL A 128 -14.13 1.26 12.03
C VAL A 128 -14.26 0.40 10.76
N TRP A 129 -13.15 -0.03 10.15
CA TRP A 129 -13.19 -0.90 8.98
C TRP A 129 -13.79 -2.27 9.26
N ILE A 130 -13.40 -2.92 10.36
CA ILE A 130 -13.93 -4.23 10.74
C ILE A 130 -15.43 -4.13 11.02
N ASP A 131 -15.86 -3.10 11.76
CA ASP A 131 -17.26 -2.91 12.11
C ASP A 131 -18.11 -2.64 10.85
N LEU A 132 -17.60 -1.88 9.87
CA LEU A 132 -18.28 -1.63 8.58
C LEU A 132 -18.34 -2.85 7.63
N THR A 133 -17.58 -3.91 7.90
CA THR A 133 -17.56 -5.13 7.07
C THR A 133 -18.33 -6.31 7.67
N LYS A 134 -18.90 -6.11 8.86
CA LYS A 134 -19.68 -7.12 9.59
C LYS A 134 -21.19 -6.96 9.44
N ASP A 135 -21.66 -5.86 8.88
CA ASP A 135 -23.06 -5.62 8.48
C ASP A 135 -23.28 -6.03 7.01
#